data_AF-A0A7W5FW19-F1
#
_entry.id   AF-A0A7W5FW19-F1
#
_cell.length_a   1.000
_cell.length_b   1.000
_cell.length_c   1.000
_cell.angle_alpha   90.00
_cell.angle_beta   90.00
_cell.angle_gamma   90.00
#
_symmetry.space_group_name_H-M   'P 1'
#
loop_
_entity.id
_entity.type
_entity.pdbx_description
1 polymer ?
#
loop_
_entity_poly.entity_id
_entity_poly.type
_entity_poly.pdbx_seq_one_letter_code
_entity_poly.pdbx_strand_id
1 'polypeptide(L)' 'MPTVTLMQAAGHPAANIVQITLLPMGVVLAGLAGGPLQFTCTNAQATIQTATQALITYTGPVGGHTETLAVSSVQA' A
#
# COMPACT_ATOMS: atom_id res chain seq x y z
N MET A 1 4.93 13.69 -3.61
CA MET A 1 5.27 12.34 -3.10
C MET A 1 4.13 11.49 -3.58
N PRO A 2 4.38 10.47 -4.41
CA PRO A 2 3.29 9.80 -5.05
C PRO A 2 2.33 9.20 -4.03
N THR A 3 1.05 9.30 -4.38
CA THR A 3 -0.08 8.89 -3.59
C THR A 3 -0.71 7.68 -4.25
N VAL A 4 -0.81 6.58 -3.52
CA VAL A 4 -1.48 5.37 -3.97
C VAL A 4 -2.83 5.31 -3.27
N THR A 5 -3.89 5.13 -4.06
CA THR A 5 -5.26 4.95 -3.56
C THR A 5 -5.71 3.53 -3.84
N LEU A 6 -6.22 2.86 -2.83
CA LEU A 6 -6.77 1.52 -2.92
C LEU A 6 -8.27 1.56 -3.25
N MET A 7 -8.78 0.51 -3.88
CA MET A 7 -10.22 0.36 -4.11
C MET A 7 -11.02 0.17 -2.81
N GLN A 8 -10.38 -0.37 -1.78
CA GLN A 8 -10.97 -0.58 -0.46
C GLN A 8 -9.89 -0.45 0.62
N ALA A 9 -10.33 -0.19 1.85
CA ALA A 9 -9.44 -0.15 2.99
C ALA A 9 -8.87 -1.54 3.29
N ALA A 10 -7.65 -1.58 3.82
CA ALA A 10 -7.16 -2.74 4.55
C ALA A 10 -8.13 -3.11 5.68
N GLY A 11 -8.29 -4.41 5.91
CA GLY A 11 -9.16 -4.94 6.96
C GLY A 11 -8.75 -4.51 8.37
N HIS A 12 -7.54 -3.97 8.53
CA HIS A 12 -7.06 -3.33 9.75
C HIS A 12 -6.71 -1.85 9.53
N PRO A 13 -6.95 -0.99 10.53
CA PRO A 13 -6.63 0.43 10.43
C PRO A 13 -5.14 0.64 10.15
N ALA A 14 -4.82 1.70 9.40
CA ALA A 14 -3.47 2.02 8.92
C ALA A 14 -2.38 2.04 10.00
N ALA A 15 -2.76 2.20 11.27
CA ALA A 15 -1.87 2.15 12.43
C ALA A 15 -1.07 0.84 12.58
N ASN A 16 -1.48 -0.24 11.90
CA ASN A 16 -0.82 -1.55 12.00
C ASN A 16 -0.16 -2.02 10.71
N ILE A 17 -0.12 -1.19 9.66
CA ILE A 17 0.52 -1.58 8.39
C ILE A 17 2.04 -1.55 8.59
N VAL A 18 2.67 -2.71 8.40
CA VAL A 18 4.12 -2.90 8.51
C VAL A 18 4.78 -2.68 7.15
N GLN A 19 4.15 -3.17 6.09
CA GLN A 19 4.73 -3.15 4.75
C GLN A 19 3.63 -3.11 3.68
N ILE A 20 3.91 -2.42 2.57
CA ILE A 20 3.09 -2.49 1.35
C ILE A 20 4.01 -2.81 0.18
N THR A 21 3.67 -3.83 -0.60
CA THR A 21 4.36 -4.22 -1.83
C THR A 21 3.42 -4.05 -3.01
N LEU A 22 3.82 -3.25 -4.00
CA LEU A 22 3.04 -3.04 -5.23
C LEU A 22 3.33 -4.11 -6.28
N LEU A 23 2.26 -4.64 -6.86
CA LEU A 23 2.27 -5.67 -7.90
C LEU A 23 1.75 -5.09 -9.23
N PRO A 24 2.22 -5.60 -10.37
CA PRO A 24 3.13 -6.75 -10.54
C PRO A 24 4.62 -6.43 -10.34
N MET A 25 4.96 -5.18 -10.05
CA MET A 25 6.35 -4.69 -10.03
C MET A 25 7.20 -5.28 -8.91
N GLY A 26 6.58 -5.81 -7.84
CA GLY A 26 7.28 -6.31 -6.65
C GLY A 26 7.94 -5.22 -5.83
N VAL A 27 7.47 -3.97 -5.93
CA VAL A 27 8.11 -2.81 -5.30
C VAL A 27 7.60 -2.65 -3.89
N VAL A 28 8.49 -2.77 -2.91
CA VAL A 28 8.18 -2.42 -1.52
C VAL A 28 8.17 -0.90 -1.38
N LEU A 29 7.08 -0.37 -0.82
CA LEU A 29 6.93 1.05 -0.58
C LEU A 29 7.71 1.47 0.67
N ALA A 30 8.40 2.61 0.56
CA ALA A 30 9.13 3.24 1.64
C ALA A 30 8.48 4.56 2.05
N GLY A 31 8.70 4.96 3.31
CA GLY A 31 8.18 6.23 3.84
C GLY A 31 6.66 6.34 3.76
N LEU A 32 5.96 5.23 4.03
CA LEU A 32 4.51 5.16 4.03
C LEU A 32 3.91 6.13 5.04
N ALA A 33 3.03 7.01 4.57
CA ALA A 33 2.24 7.89 5.42
C ALA A 33 0.81 8.00 4.89
N GLY A 34 -0.17 8.29 5.74
CA GLY A 34 -1.56 8.47 5.33
C GLY A 34 -2.54 7.55 6.05
N GLY A 35 -3.61 7.18 5.36
CA GLY A 35 -4.74 6.42 5.89
C GLY A 35 -4.92 5.04 5.25
N PRO A 36 -5.95 4.28 5.69
CA PRO A 36 -6.14 2.89 5.30
C PRO A 36 -6.59 2.68 3.84
N LEU A 37 -7.06 3.75 3.19
CA LEU A 37 -7.48 3.78 1.78
C LEU A 37 -6.45 4.46 0.87
N GLN A 38 -5.70 5.42 1.40
CA GLN A 38 -4.82 6.26 0.63
C GLN A 38 -3.56 6.53 1.42
N PHE A 39 -2.42 6.24 0.81
CA PHE A 39 -1.11 6.46 1.42
C PHE A 39 -0.14 7.09 0.43
N THR A 40 0.71 7.95 0.94
CA THR A 40 1.84 8.53 0.24
C THR A 40 3.09 7.67 0.49
N CYS A 41 4.01 7.67 -0.47
CA CYS A 41 5.29 6.98 -0.35
C CYS A 41 6.42 7.82 -0.94
N THR A 42 7.67 7.49 -0.59
CA THR A 42 8.86 8.17 -1.11
C THR A 42 9.39 7.57 -2.41
N ASN A 43 8.80 6.48 -2.90
CA ASN A 43 9.16 5.85 -4.18
C ASN A 43 8.93 6.81 -5.35
N ALA A 44 9.67 6.64 -6.46
CA ALA A 44 9.45 7.44 -7.66
C ALA A 44 8.12 7.02 -8.34
N GLN A 45 7.30 7.99 -8.76
CA GLN A 45 5.99 7.71 -9.36
C GLN A 45 6.10 6.80 -10.59
N ALA A 46 7.07 7.04 -11.48
CA ALA A 46 7.30 6.19 -12.65
C ALA A 46 7.57 4.71 -12.29
N THR A 47 8.08 4.44 -11.08
CA THR A 47 8.36 3.10 -10.56
C THR A 47 7.13 2.43 -9.95
N ILE A 48 6.01 3.13 -9.79
CA ILE A 48 4.81 2.59 -9.14
C ILE A 48 3.53 2.84 -9.93
N GLN A 49 3.60 3.61 -11.03
CA GLN A 49 2.44 4.02 -11.82
C GLN A 49 1.71 2.85 -12.48
N THR A 50 2.38 1.72 -12.71
CA THR A 50 1.77 0.52 -13.31
C THR A 50 1.27 -0.47 -12.26
N ALA A 51 1.30 -0.09 -10.97
CA ALA A 51 0.76 -0.92 -9.91
C ALA A 51 -0.75 -1.10 -10.04
N THR A 52 -1.20 -2.34 -10.08
CA THR A 52 -2.62 -2.70 -10.13
C THR A 52 -3.10 -3.33 -8.83
N GLN A 53 -2.18 -3.83 -8.01
CA GLN A 53 -2.48 -4.41 -6.71
C GLN A 53 -1.42 -4.00 -5.68
N ALA A 54 -1.82 -3.97 -4.42
CA ALA A 54 -1.00 -3.72 -3.26
C ALA A 54 -1.13 -4.91 -2.31
N LEU A 55 -0.04 -5.61 -2.07
CA LEU A 55 0.09 -6.61 -1.01
C LEU A 55 0.43 -5.87 0.29
N ILE A 56 -0.49 -5.87 1.24
CA ILE A 56 -0.39 -5.14 2.49
C ILE A 56 -0.15 -6.15 3.60
N THR A 57 0.96 -5.98 4.32
CA THR A 57 1.28 -6.75 5.52
C THR A 57 1.04 -5.89 6.75
N TYR A 58 0.25 -6.39 7.69
CA TYR A 58 -0.09 -5.70 8.94
C TYR A 58 -0.01 -6.65 10.14
N THR A 59 0.26 -6.11 11.32
CA THR A 59 0.28 -6.88 12.57
C THR A 59 -1.05 -6.80 13.29
N GLY A 60 -1.68 -7.94 13.52
CA GLY A 60 -2.91 -8.08 14.30
C GLY A 60 -2.67 -8.73 15.67
N PRO A 61 -3.71 -8.86 16.50
CA PRO A 61 -3.62 -9.45 17.85
C PRO A 61 -3.12 -10.90 17.87
N VAL A 62 -3.26 -11.62 16.75
CA VAL A 62 -2.91 -13.05 16.58
C VAL A 62 -1.77 -13.27 15.58
N GLY A 63 -1.03 -12.23 15.19
CA GLY A 63 0.18 -12.34 14.36
C GLY A 63 0.18 -11.43 13.12
N GLY A 64 1.09 -11.71 12.19
CA GLY A 64 1.18 -11.00 10.92
C GLY A 64 0.11 -11.47 9.94
N HIS A 65 -0.62 -10.54 9.35
CA HIS A 65 -1.61 -10.76 8.31
C HIS A 65 -1.13 -10.12 7.01
N THR A 66 -1.47 -10.75 5.90
CA THR A 66 -1.19 -10.22 4.57
C THR A 66 -2.45 -10.27 3.73
N GLU A 67 -2.81 -9.16 3.09
CA GLU A 67 -3.93 -9.07 2.17
C GLU A 67 -3.54 -8.39 0.87
N THR A 68 -4.14 -8.79 -0.24
CA THR A 68 -3.92 -8.16 -1.54
C THR A 68 -5.13 -7.32 -1.89
N LEU A 69 -4.93 -6.03 -2.07
CA LEU A 69 -5.97 -5.07 -2.44
C LEU A 69 -5.70 -4.49 -3.83
N ALA A 70 -6.77 -4.25 -4.58
CA ALA A 70 -6.66 -3.60 -5.87
C ALA A 70 -6.31 -2.11 -5.69
N VAL A 71 -5.39 -1.62 -6.51
CA VAL A 71 -5.05 -0.19 -6.60
C VAL A 71 -6.08 0.47 -7.50
N SER A 72 -6.71 1.53 -6.99
CA SER A 72 -7.64 2.36 -7.75
C SER A 72 -6.89 3.40 -8.60
N SER A 73 -5.86 4.03 -8.03
CA SER A 73 -5.09 5.06 -8.72
C SER A 73 -3.72 5.30 -8.09
N VAL A 74 -2.80 5.82 -8.91
CA VAL A 74 -1.47 6.31 -8.48
C VAL A 74 -1.31 7.73 -9.00
N GLN A 75 -1.11 8.68 -8.09
CA GLN A 75 -1.01 10.12 -8.35
C GLN A 75 0.32 10.68 -7.81
N ALA A 76 0.73 11.89 -8.21
CA ALA A 76 2.01 12.52 -7.88
C ALA A 76 1.95 13.43 -6.65
#